data_AF-A0A5E4KIB7-F1
#
_entry.id   AF-A0A5E4KIB7-F1
#
_cell.length_a   1.000
_cell.length_b   1.000
_cell.length_c   1.000
_cell.angle_alpha   90.00
_cell.angle_beta   90.00
_cell.angle_gamma   90.00
#
_symmetry.space_group_name_H-M   'P 1'
#
loop_
_entity.id
_entity.type
_entity.pdbx_description
1 polymer ?
#
loop_
_entity_poly.entity_id
_entity_poly.type
_entity_poly.pdbx_seq_one_letter_code
_entity_poly.pdbx_strand_id
1 'polypeptide(L)'
;MINVQQLLNRYTELLKQSFRERLLSVAVFGSVARGTAKFPQSDIDILIVIEGIEKLSFGERIKLTSNVEEKLSKTLEYAKFKDNFKRRPNIQEIIFSPEELRTHPPILLDLTTDVIIHYDTGILDEELNKLRSRLKELGARRVERGDSWFWILKPDLKLGESVQL
;
A
#
# COMPACT_ATOMS: atom_id res chain seq x y z
N MET A 1 23.05 7.49 3.53
CA MET A 1 22.14 6.37 3.18
C MET A 1 21.24 6.84 2.06
N ILE A 2 21.26 6.16 0.92
CA ILE A 2 20.33 6.47 -0.18
C ILE A 2 18.94 6.12 0.30
N ASN A 3 18.08 7.11 0.31
CA ASN A 3 16.79 6.99 0.93
C ASN A 3 15.77 6.62 -0.14
N VAL A 4 15.23 5.39 -0.08
CA VAL A 4 14.07 4.96 -0.89
C VAL A 4 12.93 5.98 -0.80
N GLN A 5 12.86 6.73 0.30
CA GLN A 5 11.97 7.88 0.48
C GLN A 5 12.05 8.92 -0.64
N GLN A 6 13.24 9.22 -1.20
CA GLN A 6 13.34 10.21 -2.28
C GLN A 6 12.65 9.71 -3.55
N LEU A 7 12.81 8.43 -3.88
CA LEU A 7 12.12 7.79 -4.99
C LEU A 7 10.60 7.78 -4.76
N LEU A 8 10.17 7.41 -3.55
CA LEU A 8 8.75 7.33 -3.17
C LEU A 8 8.07 8.71 -3.15
N ASN A 9 8.74 9.73 -2.60
CA ASN A 9 8.25 11.10 -2.64
C ASN A 9 8.13 11.59 -4.08
N ARG A 10 9.13 11.30 -4.93
CA ARG A 10 9.07 11.64 -6.34
C ARG A 10 7.94 10.94 -7.07
N TYR A 11 7.71 9.66 -6.76
CA TYR A 11 6.60 8.91 -7.33
C TYR A 11 5.24 9.47 -6.90
N THR A 12 5.10 9.78 -5.60
CA THR A 12 3.90 10.42 -5.04
C THR A 12 3.58 11.74 -5.73
N GLU A 13 4.58 12.60 -5.98
CA GLU A 13 4.36 13.86 -6.71
C GLU A 13 3.94 13.64 -8.17
N LEU A 14 4.50 12.65 -8.85
CA LEU A 14 4.08 12.31 -10.22
C LEU A 14 2.65 11.74 -10.27
N LEU A 15 2.25 10.95 -9.26
CA LEU A 15 0.87 10.48 -9.10
C LEU A 15 -0.07 11.68 -8.88
N LYS A 16 0.28 12.59 -7.96
CA LYS A 16 -0.51 13.82 -7.69
C LYS A 16 -0.70 14.67 -8.94
N GLN A 17 0.35 14.85 -9.74
CA GLN A 17 0.26 15.57 -11.02
C GLN A 17 -0.65 14.88 -12.05
N SER A 18 -0.64 13.54 -12.07
CA SER A 18 -1.34 12.76 -13.09
C SER A 18 -2.82 12.57 -12.78
N PHE A 19 -3.17 12.39 -11.51
CA PHE A 19 -4.55 12.13 -11.06
C PHE A 19 -5.22 13.35 -10.40
N ARG A 20 -4.45 14.36 -9.97
CA ARG A 20 -4.95 15.59 -9.35
C ARG A 20 -5.88 15.27 -8.17
N GLU A 21 -7.04 15.91 -8.10
CA GLU A 21 -8.07 15.70 -7.06
C GLU A 21 -8.57 14.26 -6.97
N ARG A 22 -8.43 13.46 -8.05
CA ARG A 22 -8.82 12.04 -8.01
C ARG A 22 -7.87 11.18 -7.20
N LEU A 23 -6.64 11.63 -6.94
CA LEU A 23 -5.73 10.91 -6.05
C LEU A 23 -6.13 11.20 -4.62
N LEU A 24 -6.53 10.17 -3.89
CA LEU A 24 -6.98 10.31 -2.52
C LEU A 24 -5.93 9.84 -1.52
N SER A 25 -5.16 8.80 -1.84
CA SER A 25 -4.13 8.30 -0.93
C SER A 25 -2.99 7.58 -1.67
N VAL A 26 -1.79 7.66 -1.09
CA VAL A 26 -0.59 6.91 -1.47
C VAL A 26 0.12 6.49 -0.20
N ALA A 27 0.22 5.18 0.01
CA ALA A 27 0.88 4.61 1.17
C ALA A 27 1.81 3.47 0.76
N VAL A 28 2.95 3.38 1.43
CA VAL A 28 3.87 2.26 1.31
C VAL A 28 3.60 1.28 2.43
N PHE A 29 3.59 0.00 2.10
CA PHE A 29 3.43 -1.07 3.07
C PHE A 29 4.51 -2.13 2.88
N GLY A 30 4.39 -3.26 3.59
CA GLY A 30 5.30 -4.38 3.43
C GLY A 30 6.70 -4.11 3.98
N SER A 31 7.71 -4.68 3.33
CA SER A 31 9.08 -4.72 3.88
C SER A 31 9.72 -3.33 4.01
N VAL A 32 9.35 -2.39 3.13
CA VAL A 32 9.82 -1.00 3.19
C VAL A 32 9.24 -0.30 4.41
N ALA A 33 7.92 -0.41 4.63
CA ALA A 33 7.27 0.19 5.79
C ALA A 33 7.75 -0.41 7.12
N ARG A 34 8.05 -1.72 7.15
CA ARG A 34 8.64 -2.39 8.31
C ARG A 34 10.10 -2.05 8.58
N GLY A 35 10.80 -1.41 7.64
CA GLY A 35 12.25 -1.18 7.74
C GLY A 35 13.10 -2.45 7.58
N THR A 36 12.54 -3.53 7.03
CA THR A 36 13.23 -4.81 6.81
C THR A 36 13.59 -5.08 5.34
N ALA A 37 13.30 -4.13 4.45
CA ALA A 37 13.63 -4.22 3.03
C ALA A 37 15.13 -4.42 2.78
N LYS A 38 15.46 -5.38 1.90
CA LYS A 38 16.81 -5.71 1.44
C LYS A 38 16.88 -5.47 -0.06
N PHE A 39 17.37 -4.30 -0.46
CA PHE A 39 17.54 -3.98 -1.87
C PHE A 39 18.84 -4.56 -2.44
N PRO A 40 18.85 -5.01 -3.71
CA PRO A 40 17.77 -4.87 -4.72
C PRO A 40 16.71 -6.00 -4.75
N GLN A 41 16.69 -6.92 -3.79
CA GLN A 41 15.80 -8.08 -3.81
C GLN A 41 14.36 -7.77 -3.37
N SER A 42 14.19 -6.78 -2.49
CA SER A 42 12.88 -6.35 -2.01
C SER A 42 12.12 -5.54 -3.05
N ASP A 43 10.81 -5.77 -3.06
CA ASP A 43 9.83 -4.97 -3.77
C ASP A 43 9.47 -3.71 -2.98
N ILE A 44 8.89 -2.73 -3.67
CA ILE A 44 8.32 -1.52 -3.10
C ILE A 44 6.80 -1.63 -3.26
N ASP A 45 6.14 -2.09 -2.19
CA ASP A 45 4.70 -2.29 -2.17
C ASP A 45 3.97 -0.97 -1.88
N ILE A 46 3.09 -0.54 -2.80
CA ILE A 46 2.39 0.74 -2.72
C ILE A 46 0.88 0.51 -2.86
N LEU A 47 0.12 1.03 -1.91
CA LEU A 47 -1.32 1.16 -2.01
C LEU A 47 -1.68 2.56 -2.49
N ILE A 48 -2.53 2.63 -3.51
CA ILE A 48 -3.00 3.87 -4.12
C ILE A 48 -4.52 3.87 -4.11
N VAL A 49 -5.12 4.97 -3.64
CA VAL A 49 -6.57 5.16 -3.69
C VAL A 49 -6.89 6.25 -4.72
N ILE A 50 -7.65 5.88 -5.74
CA ILE A 50 -8.03 6.77 -6.84
C ILE A 50 -9.55 6.77 -6.98
N GLU A 51 -10.16 7.94 -7.03
CA GLU A 51 -11.60 8.10 -7.29
C GLU A 51 -11.95 7.81 -8.75
N GLY A 52 -13.12 7.21 -9.02
CA GLY A 52 -13.67 7.08 -10.37
C GLY A 52 -13.06 5.95 -11.19
N ILE A 53 -12.66 4.86 -10.54
CA ILE A 53 -12.06 3.66 -11.18
C ILE A 53 -12.87 2.38 -10.95
N GLU A 54 -14.06 2.49 -10.38
CA GLU A 54 -14.89 1.38 -9.89
C GLU A 54 -15.25 0.40 -11.03
N LYS A 55 -15.34 0.92 -12.26
CA LYS A 55 -15.68 0.14 -13.46
C LYS A 55 -14.47 -0.50 -14.15
N LEU A 56 -13.25 -0.19 -13.72
CA LEU A 56 -12.03 -0.69 -14.35
C LEU A 56 -11.68 -2.08 -13.85
N SER A 57 -11.36 -2.97 -14.78
CA SER A 57 -10.76 -4.26 -14.48
C SER A 57 -9.37 -4.12 -13.87
N PHE A 58 -8.87 -5.20 -13.24
CA PHE A 58 -7.52 -5.24 -12.68
C PHE A 58 -6.44 -4.84 -13.72
N GLY A 59 -6.54 -5.36 -14.95
CA GLY A 59 -5.57 -5.05 -16.00
C GLY A 59 -5.62 -3.60 -16.50
N GLU A 60 -6.79 -2.96 -16.44
CA GLU A 60 -6.92 -1.53 -16.76
C GLU A 60 -6.34 -0.64 -15.67
N ARG A 61 -6.46 -1.07 -14.40
CA ARG A 61 -5.89 -0.34 -13.26
C ARG A 61 -4.38 -0.27 -13.31
N ILE A 62 -3.69 -1.38 -13.65
CA ILE A 62 -2.23 -1.39 -13.85
C ILE A 62 -1.79 -0.37 -14.91
N LYS A 63 -2.64 -0.11 -15.92
CA LYS A 63 -2.32 0.86 -16.98
C LYS A 63 -2.45 2.32 -16.52
N LEU A 64 -3.17 2.59 -15.42
CA LEU A 64 -3.36 3.96 -14.91
C LEU A 64 -2.03 4.61 -14.55
N THR A 65 -1.11 3.83 -14.01
CA THR A 65 0.17 4.28 -13.46
C THR A 65 1.34 4.06 -14.42
N SER A 66 1.16 3.35 -15.53
CA SER A 66 2.24 3.06 -16.50
C SER A 66 2.93 4.34 -17.01
N ASN A 67 2.16 5.39 -17.32
CA ASN A 67 2.73 6.68 -17.72
C ASN A 67 3.48 7.39 -16.58
N VAL A 68 3.07 7.15 -15.34
CA VAL A 68 3.69 7.72 -14.13
C VAL A 68 5.02 7.02 -13.85
N GLU A 69 5.05 5.69 -13.95
CA GLU A 69 6.28 4.90 -13.87
C GLU A 69 7.28 5.26 -14.98
N GLU A 70 6.79 5.46 -16.21
CA GLU A 70 7.64 5.90 -17.32
C GLU A 70 8.29 7.27 -17.01
N LYS A 71 7.50 8.22 -16.50
CA LYS A 71 8.03 9.51 -16.04
C LYS A 71 9.02 9.34 -14.91
N LEU A 72 8.73 8.49 -13.91
CA LEU A 72 9.63 8.21 -12.80
C LEU A 72 10.97 7.67 -13.30
N SER A 73 10.96 6.78 -14.28
CA SER A 73 12.17 6.17 -14.85
C SER A 73 13.17 7.18 -15.43
N LYS A 74 12.70 8.38 -15.78
CA LYS A 74 13.48 9.49 -16.35
C LYS A 74 13.97 10.49 -15.28
N THR A 75 13.71 10.22 -14.00
CA THR A 75 14.08 11.12 -12.89
C THR A 75 15.48 10.81 -12.32
N LEU A 76 16.08 11.81 -11.67
CA LEU A 76 17.36 11.66 -10.96
C LEU A 76 17.23 10.68 -9.79
N GLU A 77 16.09 10.66 -9.11
CA GLU A 77 15.82 9.76 -7.98
C GLU A 77 15.84 8.29 -8.42
N TYR A 78 15.24 7.99 -9.58
CA TYR A 78 15.30 6.66 -10.19
C TYR A 78 16.70 6.29 -10.63
N ALA A 79 17.41 7.21 -11.31
CA ALA A 79 18.80 6.98 -11.71
C ALA A 79 19.70 6.69 -10.50
N LYS A 80 19.57 7.49 -9.42
CA LYS A 80 20.27 7.25 -8.15
C LYS A 80 19.93 5.88 -7.58
N PHE A 81 18.66 5.49 -7.49
CA PHE A 81 18.29 4.15 -7.01
C PHE A 81 19.01 3.07 -7.83
N LYS A 82 18.93 3.16 -9.15
CA LYS A 82 19.55 2.21 -10.08
C LYS A 82 21.06 2.16 -9.95
N ASP A 83 21.73 3.30 -9.82
CA ASP A 83 23.19 3.36 -9.71
C ASP A 83 23.69 2.76 -8.40
N ASN A 84 22.91 2.86 -7.33
CA ASN A 84 23.28 2.35 -6.01
C ASN A 84 23.02 0.85 -5.87
N PHE A 85 21.85 0.39 -6.31
CA PHE A 85 21.46 -1.01 -6.17
C PHE A 85 21.76 -1.87 -7.41
N LYS A 86 22.29 -1.25 -8.47
CA LYS A 86 22.59 -1.88 -9.77
C LYS A 86 21.38 -2.56 -10.42
N ARG A 87 20.17 -2.20 -9.98
CA ARG A 87 18.89 -2.72 -10.45
C ARG A 87 17.83 -1.62 -10.42
N ARG A 88 16.84 -1.76 -11.31
CA ARG A 88 15.67 -0.90 -11.32
C ARG A 88 14.84 -1.15 -10.04
N PRO A 89 14.17 -0.14 -9.47
CA PRO A 89 13.19 -0.38 -8.42
C PRO A 89 12.07 -1.27 -8.97
N ASN A 90 11.61 -2.22 -8.16
CA ASN A 90 10.43 -3.02 -8.47
C ASN A 90 9.25 -2.46 -7.66
N ILE A 91 8.37 -1.71 -8.31
CA ILE A 91 7.19 -1.12 -7.67
C ILE A 91 6.02 -2.06 -7.90
N GLN A 92 5.34 -2.45 -6.83
CA GLN A 92 4.13 -3.28 -6.88
C GLN A 92 2.96 -2.48 -6.33
N GLU A 93 1.96 -2.27 -7.18
CA GLU A 93 0.86 -1.38 -6.86
C GLU A 93 -0.43 -2.15 -6.62
N ILE A 94 -1.13 -1.75 -5.56
CA ILE A 94 -2.51 -2.13 -5.30
C ILE A 94 -3.35 -0.87 -5.39
N ILE A 95 -4.22 -0.81 -6.38
CA ILE A 95 -5.01 0.39 -6.69
C ILE A 95 -6.49 0.13 -6.38
N PHE A 96 -7.01 0.83 -5.39
CA PHE A 96 -8.41 0.75 -4.98
C PHE A 96 -9.20 2.00 -5.34
N SER A 97 -10.50 1.81 -5.59
CA SER A 97 -11.48 2.89 -5.46
C SER A 97 -11.80 3.15 -3.99
N PRO A 98 -12.41 4.30 -3.65
CA PRO A 98 -12.91 4.58 -2.30
C PRO A 98 -13.85 3.48 -1.76
N GLU A 99 -14.72 2.97 -2.62
CA GLU A 99 -15.72 1.94 -2.29
C GLU A 99 -15.04 0.62 -1.96
N GLU A 100 -14.06 0.21 -2.76
CA GLU A 100 -13.31 -1.02 -2.52
C GLU A 100 -12.51 -0.94 -1.22
N LEU A 101 -11.86 0.21 -0.95
CA LEU A 101 -11.14 0.42 0.31
C LEU A 101 -12.05 0.22 1.53
N ARG A 102 -13.27 0.77 1.49
CA ARG A 102 -14.28 0.68 2.56
C ARG A 102 -14.82 -0.73 2.77
N THR A 103 -14.58 -1.67 1.86
CA THR A 103 -14.90 -3.10 2.09
C THR A 103 -13.87 -3.80 2.98
N HIS A 104 -12.84 -3.08 3.44
CA HIS A 104 -11.73 -3.60 4.22
C HIS A 104 -11.08 -4.86 3.61
N PRO A 105 -10.54 -4.76 2.38
CA PRO A 105 -9.91 -5.90 1.72
C PRO A 105 -8.78 -6.44 2.61
N PRO A 106 -8.54 -7.77 2.65
CA PRO A 106 -7.65 -8.39 3.63
C PRO A 106 -6.25 -7.79 3.73
N ILE A 107 -5.74 -7.21 2.64
CA ILE A 107 -4.44 -6.52 2.63
C ILE A 107 -4.37 -5.37 3.67
N LEU A 108 -5.49 -4.71 3.97
CA LEU A 108 -5.52 -3.64 4.96
C LEU A 108 -5.21 -4.11 6.37
N LEU A 109 -5.36 -5.40 6.68
CA LEU A 109 -4.93 -5.96 7.97
C LEU A 109 -3.46 -5.66 8.22
N ASP A 110 -2.60 -5.86 7.22
CA ASP A 110 -1.17 -5.60 7.36
C ASP A 110 -0.88 -4.10 7.40
N LEU A 111 -1.64 -3.28 6.65
CA LEU A 111 -1.52 -1.82 6.70
C LEU A 111 -1.96 -1.24 8.06
N THR A 112 -2.77 -1.95 8.86
CA THR A 112 -3.06 -1.48 10.23
C THR A 112 -1.80 -1.40 11.09
N THR A 113 -0.79 -2.21 10.78
CA THR A 113 0.47 -2.34 11.53
C THR A 113 1.70 -1.78 10.79
N ASP A 114 1.78 -1.98 9.48
CA ASP A 114 2.99 -1.81 8.68
C ASP A 114 2.72 -0.86 7.50
N VAL A 115 2.52 0.44 7.79
CA VAL A 115 2.21 1.44 6.77
C VAL A 115 2.98 2.74 6.98
N ILE A 116 3.43 3.33 5.88
CA ILE A 116 3.95 4.70 5.81
C ILE A 116 3.11 5.47 4.79
N ILE A 117 2.30 6.41 5.27
CA ILE A 117 1.45 7.24 4.42
C ILE A 117 2.30 8.39 3.85
N HIS A 118 2.39 8.49 2.52
CA HIS A 118 3.11 9.56 1.83
C HIS A 118 2.17 10.71 1.42
N TYR A 119 0.91 10.40 1.17
CA TYR A 119 -0.15 11.35 0.87
C TYR A 119 -1.49 10.72 1.24
N ASP A 120 -2.38 11.49 1.85
CA ASP A 120 -3.74 11.06 2.14
C ASP A 120 -4.64 12.28 2.32
N THR A 121 -5.86 12.22 1.79
CA THR A 121 -6.92 13.20 2.06
C THR A 121 -7.64 12.93 3.37
N GLY A 122 -7.30 11.82 4.03
CA GLY A 122 -7.89 11.31 5.28
C GLY A 122 -8.58 9.96 5.08
N ILE A 123 -8.88 9.58 3.84
CA ILE A 123 -9.66 8.36 3.56
C ILE A 123 -8.95 7.10 4.04
N LEU A 124 -7.63 6.96 3.84
CA LEU A 124 -6.92 5.75 4.24
C LEU A 124 -6.76 5.69 5.75
N ASP A 125 -6.34 6.79 6.39
CA ASP A 125 -6.16 6.79 7.85
C ASP A 125 -7.48 6.52 8.59
N GLU A 126 -8.60 7.10 8.12
CA GLU A 126 -9.92 6.84 8.70
C GLU A 126 -10.34 5.37 8.60
N GLU A 127 -10.22 4.74 7.41
CA GLU A 127 -10.58 3.33 7.24
C GLU A 127 -9.64 2.39 8.02
N LEU A 128 -8.32 2.70 8.08
CA LEU A 128 -7.40 1.93 8.92
C LEU A 128 -7.75 2.05 10.41
N ASN A 129 -8.19 3.22 10.88
CA ASN A 129 -8.61 3.41 12.26
C ASN A 129 -9.93 2.68 12.60
N LYS A 130 -10.89 2.65 11.67
CA LYS A 130 -12.10 1.82 11.80
C LYS A 130 -11.74 0.34 11.89
N LEU A 131 -10.87 -0.13 10.99
CA LEU A 131 -10.42 -1.52 10.98
C LEU A 131 -9.65 -1.89 12.26
N ARG A 132 -8.73 -1.04 12.74
CA ARG A 132 -8.03 -1.23 14.03
C ARG A 132 -9.00 -1.35 15.19
N SER A 133 -10.03 -0.49 15.24
CA SER A 133 -11.06 -0.52 16.28
C SER A 133 -11.85 -1.83 16.23
N ARG A 134 -12.25 -2.25 15.03
CA ARG A 134 -12.97 -3.51 14.81
C ARG A 134 -12.15 -4.74 15.20
N LEU A 135 -10.87 -4.78 14.82
CA LEU A 135 -9.95 -5.85 15.20
C LEU A 135 -9.81 -5.94 16.72
N LYS A 136 -9.75 -4.80 17.42
CA LYS A 136 -9.69 -4.76 18.88
C LYS A 136 -10.97 -5.32 19.51
N GLU A 137 -12.15 -4.95 19.01
CA GLU A 137 -13.44 -5.49 19.49
C GLU A 137 -13.55 -7.00 19.34
N LEU A 138 -13.05 -7.55 18.23
CA LEU A 138 -13.06 -8.98 17.95
C LEU A 138 -11.99 -9.77 18.73
N GLY A 139 -11.12 -9.07 19.49
CA GLY A 139 -9.96 -9.68 20.13
C GLY A 139 -8.96 -10.24 19.12
N ALA A 140 -8.94 -9.67 17.90
CA ALA A 140 -8.08 -10.12 16.83
C ALA A 140 -6.60 -9.96 17.22
N ARG A 141 -5.76 -10.87 16.73
CA ARG A 141 -4.32 -10.82 16.96
C ARG A 141 -3.52 -11.26 15.75
N ARG A 142 -2.46 -10.52 15.45
CA ARG A 142 -1.40 -10.92 14.53
C ARG A 142 -0.48 -11.92 15.25
N VAL A 143 -0.22 -13.06 14.63
CA VAL A 143 0.64 -14.11 15.18
C VAL A 143 1.88 -14.24 14.31
N GLU A 144 3.03 -13.86 14.85
CA GLU A 144 4.30 -13.91 14.15
C GLU A 144 4.93 -15.33 14.19
N ARG A 145 5.59 -15.68 13.09
CA ARG A 145 6.27 -16.96 12.83
C ARG A 145 7.51 -16.71 11.97
N GLY A 146 8.63 -16.38 12.63
CA GLY A 146 9.86 -15.98 11.93
C GLY A 146 9.61 -14.75 11.07
N ASP A 147 9.90 -14.84 9.77
CA ASP A 147 9.69 -13.77 8.78
C ASP A 147 8.25 -13.73 8.22
N SER A 148 7.32 -14.52 8.77
CA SER A 148 5.92 -14.62 8.33
C SER A 148 4.95 -14.37 9.47
N TRP A 149 3.70 -14.06 9.15
CA TRP A 149 2.62 -13.91 10.13
C TRP A 149 1.28 -14.33 9.54
N PHE A 150 0.31 -14.55 10.43
CA PHE A 150 -1.09 -14.70 10.08
C PHE A 150 -1.96 -13.99 11.11
N TRP A 151 -3.18 -13.64 10.72
CA TRP A 151 -4.15 -13.00 11.59
C TRP A 151 -5.16 -14.02 12.12
N ILE A 152 -5.38 -14.00 13.43
CA ILE A 152 -6.55 -14.64 14.05
C ILE A 152 -7.56 -13.53 14.28
N LEU A 153 -8.62 -13.49 13.48
CA LEU A 153 -9.58 -12.39 13.48
C LEU A 153 -10.55 -12.43 14.67
N LYS A 154 -10.97 -13.62 15.09
CA LYS A 154 -11.87 -13.82 16.23
C LYS A 154 -11.46 -15.10 16.97
N PRO A 155 -10.72 -15.01 18.08
CA PRO A 155 -10.20 -16.19 18.80
C PRO A 155 -11.29 -17.10 19.39
N ASP A 156 -12.47 -16.56 19.67
CA ASP A 156 -13.63 -17.24 20.25
C ASP A 156 -14.69 -17.62 19.19
N LEU A 157 -14.32 -17.65 17.91
CA LEU A 157 -15.22 -17.97 16.80
C LEU A 157 -15.90 -19.34 17.00
N LYS A 158 -17.23 -19.35 17.00
CA LYS A 158 -18.02 -20.58 17.08
C LYS A 158 -18.39 -21.09 15.70
N LEU A 159 -18.59 -22.40 15.58
CA LEU A 159 -19.02 -23.02 14.33
C LEU A 159 -20.35 -22.40 13.87
N GLY A 160 -20.39 -21.94 12.62
CA GLY A 160 -21.56 -21.29 12.02
C GLY A 160 -21.60 -19.77 12.18
N GLU A 161 -20.69 -19.17 12.93
CA GLU A 161 -20.57 -17.71 12.98
C GLU A 161 -19.80 -17.16 11.77
N SER A 162 -20.23 -16.00 11.28
CA SER A 162 -19.50 -15.23 10.27
C SER A 162 -18.70 -14.10 10.93
N VAL A 163 -17.54 -13.79 10.35
CA VAL A 163 -16.71 -12.65 10.76
C VAL A 163 -16.79 -11.59 9.67
N GLN A 164 -17.14 -10.37 10.06
CA GLN A 164 -17.11 -9.19 9.20
C GLN A 164 -16.21 -8.14 9.85
N LEU A 165 -15.31 -7.62 9.02
CA LEU A 165 -14.35 -6.57 9.32
C LEU A 165 -14.86 -5.22 8.85
#